data_AF-A0A972Z037-F1
#
_entry.id   AF-A0A972Z037-F1
#
_cell.length_a   1.000
_cell.length_b   1.000
_cell.length_c   1.000
_cell.angle_alpha   90.00
_cell.angle_beta   90.00
_cell.angle_gamma   90.00
#
_symmetry.space_group_name_H-M   'P 1'
#
loop_
_entity.id
_entity.type
_entity.pdbx_description
1 polymer ?
#
loop_
_entity_poly.entity_id
_entity_poly.type
_entity_poly.pdbx_seq_one_letter_code
_entity_poly.pdbx_strand_id
1 'polypeptide(L)'
;MGSEHAKQFILTGRAIDAETAHRIGLVAYVCEPDELEASIGAEARRWPHIPANQLALNKLLINQAFEHMGLRTSQMLGTVFDGITRHTEEAYRWTEAFGDRGFRAVIRERDAPWEDYGERP
;
A
#
# COMPACT_ATOMS: atom_id res chain seq x y z
N MET A 1 10.04 -3.85 -1.86
CA MET A 1 9.59 -4.20 -3.23
C MET A 1 10.33 -3.39 -4.29
N GLY A 2 10.80 -4.02 -5.37
CA GLY A 2 11.53 -3.36 -6.47
C GLY A 2 10.61 -2.79 -7.56
N SER A 3 11.21 -2.22 -8.61
CA SER A 3 10.49 -1.51 -9.69
C SER A 3 9.51 -2.38 -10.48
N GLU A 4 9.82 -3.66 -10.68
CA GLU A 4 8.94 -4.62 -11.36
C GLU A 4 7.64 -4.83 -10.58
N HIS A 5 7.73 -5.16 -9.29
CA HIS A 5 6.57 -5.37 -8.43
C HIS A 5 5.75 -4.09 -8.23
N ALA A 6 6.41 -2.93 -8.15
CA ALA A 6 5.71 -1.64 -8.09
C ALA A 6 4.88 -1.38 -9.35
N LYS A 7 5.44 -1.63 -10.55
CA LYS A 7 4.71 -1.50 -11.82
C LYS A 7 3.53 -2.48 -11.89
N GLN A 8 3.75 -3.73 -11.52
CA GLN A 8 2.68 -4.73 -11.50
C GLN A 8 1.51 -4.27 -10.62
N PHE A 9 1.79 -3.74 -9.43
CA PHE A 9 0.75 -3.27 -8.53
C PHE A 9 0.06 -1.99 -9.04
N ILE A 10 0.82 -0.94 -9.35
CA ILE A 10 0.27 0.38 -9.70
C ILE A 10 -0.45 0.37 -11.06
N LEU A 11 0.05 -0.38 -12.04
CA LEU A 11 -0.52 -0.38 -13.40
C LEU A 11 -1.75 -1.28 -13.55
N THR A 12 -1.92 -2.28 -12.68
CA THR A 12 -3.06 -3.21 -12.74
C THR A 12 -4.10 -2.95 -11.66
N GLY A 13 -3.72 -2.34 -10.53
CA GLY A 13 -4.58 -2.22 -9.37
C GLY A 13 -4.84 -3.55 -8.64
N ARG A 14 -4.21 -4.66 -9.06
CA ARG A 14 -4.47 -6.00 -8.52
C ARG A 14 -4.00 -6.12 -7.07
N ALA A 15 -4.88 -6.56 -6.19
CA ALA A 15 -4.56 -6.90 -4.81
C ALA A 15 -3.53 -8.04 -4.72
N ILE A 16 -2.71 -8.02 -3.67
CA ILE A 16 -1.75 -9.08 -3.34
C ILE A 16 -2.08 -9.66 -1.97
N ASP A 17 -1.84 -10.97 -1.80
CA ASP A 17 -1.96 -11.65 -0.50
C ASP A 17 -0.75 -11.40 0.41
N ALA A 18 -0.87 -11.78 1.68
CA ALA A 18 0.17 -11.60 2.68
C ALA A 18 1.47 -12.32 2.30
N GLU A 19 1.36 -13.52 1.73
CA GLU A 19 2.49 -14.35 1.32
C GLU A 19 3.29 -13.71 0.19
N THR A 20 2.59 -13.15 -0.80
CA THR A 20 3.22 -12.36 -1.85
C THR A 20 3.85 -11.09 -1.27
N ALA A 21 3.15 -10.38 -0.39
CA ALA A 21 3.67 -9.17 0.25
C ALA A 21 4.97 -9.45 1.03
N HIS A 22 5.05 -10.58 1.72
CA HIS A 22 6.26 -10.99 2.43
C HIS A 22 7.39 -11.34 1.46
N ARG A 23 7.11 -12.18 0.46
CA ARG A 23 8.08 -12.61 -0.55
C ARG A 23 8.72 -11.44 -1.31
N ILE A 24 7.98 -10.36 -1.56
CA ILE A 24 8.49 -9.17 -2.27
C ILE A 24 9.08 -8.09 -1.34
N GLY A 25 9.14 -8.37 -0.04
CA GLY A 25 9.67 -7.48 0.98
C GLY A 25 8.85 -6.20 1.14
N LEU A 26 7.51 -6.31 1.06
CA LEU A 26 6.59 -5.25 1.47
C LEU A 26 6.25 -5.37 2.97
N VAL A 27 6.11 -6.59 3.48
CA VAL A 27 5.93 -6.87 4.92
C VAL A 27 7.05 -7.74 5.46
N ALA A 28 7.43 -7.50 6.73
CA ALA A 28 8.54 -8.21 7.37
C ALA A 28 8.14 -9.61 7.90
N TYR A 29 6.88 -9.79 8.29
CA TYR A 29 6.36 -11.02 8.88
C TYR A 29 4.93 -11.27 8.41
N VAL A 30 4.53 -12.54 8.39
CA VAL A 30 3.14 -12.98 8.24
C VAL A 30 2.85 -13.98 9.36
N CYS A 31 1.63 -13.92 9.89
CA CYS A 31 1.10 -14.83 10.90
C CYS A 31 -0.38 -15.06 10.61
N GLU A 32 -0.97 -16.04 11.29
CA GLU A 32 -2.42 -16.24 11.24
C GLU A 32 -3.16 -15.03 11.84
N PRO A 33 -4.40 -14.74 11.39
CA PRO A 33 -5.14 -13.55 11.84
C PRO A 33 -5.36 -13.48 13.36
N ASP A 34 -5.57 -14.62 14.01
CA ASP A 34 -5.77 -14.74 15.46
C ASP A 34 -4.47 -14.59 16.26
N GLU A 35 -3.31 -14.74 15.62
CA GLU A 35 -2.00 -14.55 16.23
C GLU A 35 -1.45 -13.12 16.10
N LEU A 36 -2.12 -12.25 15.32
CA LEU A 36 -1.61 -10.92 14.98
C LEU A 36 -1.29 -10.06 16.21
N GLU A 37 -2.22 -10.00 17.16
CA GLU A 37 -2.04 -9.20 18.39
C GLU A 37 -0.87 -9.74 19.24
N ALA A 38 -0.81 -11.06 19.40
CA ALA A 38 0.25 -11.72 20.15
C ALA A 38 1.63 -11.47 19.51
N SER A 39 1.70 -11.56 18.18
CA SER A 39 2.92 -11.34 17.38
C SER A 39 3.42 -9.90 17.49
N ILE A 40 2.53 -8.91 17.32
CA ILE A 40 2.85 -7.49 17.50
C ILE A 40 3.36 -7.24 18.92
N GLY A 41 2.66 -7.76 19.93
CA GLY A 41 3.05 -7.58 21.33
C GLY A 41 4.41 -8.19 21.66
N ALA A 42 4.70 -9.38 21.12
CA ALA A 42 5.99 -10.05 21.30
C ALA A 42 7.14 -9.23 20.69
N GLU A 43 6.94 -8.67 19.51
CA GLU A 43 7.96 -7.85 18.84
C GLU A 43 8.14 -6.51 19.56
N ALA A 44 7.05 -5.80 19.87
CA ALA A 44 7.09 -4.50 20.55
C ALA A 44 7.83 -4.56 21.90
N ARG A 45 7.73 -5.68 22.65
CA ARG A 45 8.45 -5.88 23.92
C ARG A 45 9.98 -5.92 23.75
N ARG A 46 10.50 -6.18 22.56
CA ARG A 46 11.96 -6.22 22.29
C ARG A 46 12.54 -4.82 22.14
N TRP A 47 11.82 -3.88 21.51
CA TRP A 47 12.31 -2.54 21.17
C TRP A 47 12.85 -1.72 22.35
N PRO A 48 12.23 -1.72 23.56
CA PRO A 48 12.75 -0.97 24.71
C PRO A 48 14.15 -1.40 25.17
N HIS A 49 14.63 -2.58 24.77
CA HIS A 49 15.97 -3.06 25.11
C HIS A 49 17.06 -2.43 24.22
N ILE A 50 16.68 -1.63 23.21
CA ILE A 50 17.62 -0.96 22.31
C ILE A 50 17.72 0.52 22.72
N PRO A 51 18.94 1.04 22.97
CA PRO A 51 19.12 2.45 23.31
C PRO A 51 18.53 3.38 22.24
N ALA A 52 17.72 4.35 22.67
CA ALA A 52 16.99 5.23 21.75
C ALA A 52 17.90 6.03 20.80
N ASN A 53 19.09 6.42 21.27
CA ASN A 53 20.09 7.08 20.42
C ASN A 53 20.59 6.16 19.30
N GLN A 54 20.78 4.87 19.56
CA GLN A 54 21.18 3.89 18.55
C GLN A 54 20.06 3.67 17.52
N LEU A 55 18.80 3.59 17.97
CA LEU A 55 17.65 3.51 17.07
C LEU A 55 17.57 4.74 16.16
N ALA A 56 17.74 5.94 16.72
CA ALA A 56 17.70 7.19 15.96
C ALA A 56 18.81 7.26 14.91
N LEU A 57 20.06 6.95 15.30
CA LEU A 57 21.21 6.98 14.39
C LEU A 57 21.03 5.99 13.22
N ASN A 58 20.63 4.75 13.51
CA ASN A 58 20.42 3.75 12.47
C ASN A 58 19.24 4.09 11.56
N LYS A 59 18.14 4.61 12.11
CA LYS A 59 16.98 5.04 11.30
C LYS A 59 17.35 6.21 10.38
N LEU A 60 18.11 7.19 10.87
CA LEU A 60 18.60 8.31 10.06
C LEU A 60 19.49 7.82 8.92
N LEU A 61 20.44 6.93 9.20
CA LEU A 61 21.32 6.34 8.20
C LEU A 61 20.52 5.62 7.09
N ILE A 62 19.56 4.78 7.46
CA ILE A 62 18.73 4.02 6.51
C ILE A 62 17.85 4.96 5.69
N ASN A 63 17.17 5.92 6.34
CA ASN A 63 16.29 6.87 5.66
C ASN A 63 17.03 7.71 4.62
N GLN A 64 18.29 8.06 4.88
CA GLN A 64 19.10 8.84 3.95
C GLN A 64 19.26 8.14 2.60
N ALA A 65 19.35 6.81 2.57
CA ALA A 65 19.38 6.05 1.31
C ALA A 65 18.09 6.23 0.50
N PHE A 66 16.93 6.23 1.16
CA PHE A 66 15.63 6.45 0.50
C PHE A 66 15.45 7.88 0.01
N GLU A 67 15.88 8.87 0.79
CA GLU A 67 15.88 10.26 0.34
C GLU A 67 16.75 10.45 -0.91
N HIS A 68 17.94 9.84 -0.94
CA HIS A 68 18.82 9.87 -2.11
C HIS A 68 18.23 9.14 -3.34
N MET A 69 17.37 8.14 -3.14
CA MET A 69 16.61 7.51 -4.23
C MET A 69 15.46 8.38 -4.75
N GLY A 70 15.23 9.57 -4.18
CA GLY A 70 14.24 10.53 -4.68
C GLY A 70 12.83 10.32 -4.12
N LEU A 71 12.72 9.85 -2.87
CA LEU A 71 11.42 9.64 -2.18
C LEU A 71 10.55 10.90 -2.25
N ARG A 72 11.09 12.06 -1.87
CA ARG A 72 10.35 13.33 -1.86
C ARG A 72 9.82 13.74 -3.24
N THR A 73 10.63 13.58 -4.28
CA THR A 73 10.20 13.88 -5.67
C THR A 73 9.09 12.93 -6.11
N SER A 74 9.23 11.64 -5.80
CA SER A 74 8.22 10.64 -6.13
C SER A 74 6.88 10.93 -5.43
N GLN A 75 6.92 11.34 -4.16
CA GLN A 75 5.72 11.74 -3.41
C GLN A 75 5.06 12.99 -4.00
N MET A 76 5.84 14.01 -4.35
CA MET A 76 5.33 15.22 -5.01
C MET A 76 4.61 14.89 -6.32
N LEU A 77 5.23 14.09 -7.18
CA LEU A 77 4.62 13.64 -8.43
C LEU A 77 3.36 12.79 -8.17
N GLY A 78 3.42 11.89 -7.19
CA GLY A 78 2.28 11.09 -6.76
C GLY A 78 1.07 11.96 -6.41
N THR A 79 1.25 12.99 -5.57
CA THR A 79 0.17 13.92 -5.21
C THR A 79 -0.39 14.68 -6.41
N VAL A 80 0.48 15.15 -7.32
CA VAL A 80 0.05 15.86 -8.53
C VAL A 80 -0.74 14.94 -9.46
N PHE A 81 -0.25 13.72 -9.69
CA PHE A 81 -0.91 12.74 -10.55
C PHE A 81 -2.24 12.25 -9.94
N ASP A 82 -2.30 12.09 -8.62
CA ASP A 82 -3.52 11.79 -7.88
C ASP A 82 -4.55 12.93 -8.01
N GLY A 83 -4.10 14.19 -8.06
CA GLY A 83 -4.95 15.32 -8.42
C GLY A 83 -5.50 15.21 -9.85
N ILE A 84 -4.62 14.98 -10.83
CA ILE A 84 -5.00 14.86 -12.25
C ILE A 84 -6.00 13.72 -12.47
N THR A 85 -5.73 12.53 -11.91
CA THR A 85 -6.56 11.33 -12.10
C THR A 85 -7.97 11.45 -11.53
N ARG A 86 -8.24 12.43 -10.64
CA ARG A 86 -9.61 12.74 -10.18
C ARG A 86 -10.35 13.74 -11.06
N HIS A 87 -9.66 14.38 -12.00
CA HIS A 87 -10.21 15.44 -12.84
C HIS A 87 -10.12 15.12 -14.34
N THR A 88 -9.90 13.85 -14.70
CA THR A 88 -10.02 13.40 -16.08
C THR A 88 -11.48 13.12 -16.44
N GLU A 89 -11.76 13.02 -17.73
CA GLU A 89 -13.11 12.69 -18.21
C GLU A 89 -13.58 11.32 -17.69
N GLU A 90 -12.69 10.34 -17.61
CA GLU A 90 -12.97 9.02 -17.04
C GLU A 90 -13.41 9.11 -15.57
N ALA A 91 -12.74 9.94 -14.78
CA ALA A 91 -13.05 10.11 -13.37
C ALA A 91 -14.40 10.81 -13.14
N TYR A 92 -14.72 11.82 -13.95
CA TYR A 92 -16.03 12.48 -13.88
C TYR A 92 -17.17 11.52 -14.25
N ARG A 93 -17.03 10.80 -15.38
CA ARG A 93 -18.03 9.80 -15.80
C ARG A 93 -18.21 8.71 -14.75
N TRP A 94 -17.12 8.25 -14.13
CA TRP A 94 -17.18 7.26 -13.06
C TRP A 94 -17.86 7.80 -11.80
N THR A 95 -17.61 9.07 -11.46
CA THR A 95 -18.22 9.73 -10.29
C THR A 95 -19.72 9.98 -10.49
N GLU A 96 -20.14 10.40 -11.68
CA GLU A 96 -21.56 10.57 -12.04
C GLU A 96 -22.35 9.26 -11.86
N ALA A 97 -21.75 8.13 -12.23
CA ALA A 97 -22.37 6.81 -12.09
C ALA A 97 -22.76 6.46 -10.64
N PHE A 98 -22.13 7.08 -9.62
CA PHE A 98 -22.51 6.88 -8.23
C PHE A 98 -23.91 7.41 -7.90
N GLY A 99 -24.33 8.51 -8.54
CA GLY A 99 -25.66 9.08 -8.34
C GLY A 99 -26.77 8.17 -8.84
N ASP A 100 -26.53 7.52 -9.98
CA ASP A 100 -27.53 6.69 -10.65
C ASP A 100 -27.58 5.25 -10.12
N ARG A 101 -26.41 4.65 -9.89
CA ARG A 101 -26.27 3.20 -9.60
C ARG A 101 -25.88 2.91 -8.16
N GLY A 102 -25.48 3.94 -7.40
CA GLY A 102 -25.01 3.82 -6.02
C GLY A 102 -23.56 3.36 -5.91
N PHE A 103 -22.88 3.83 -4.86
CA PHE A 103 -21.44 3.63 -4.64
C PHE A 103 -20.99 2.16 -4.73
N ARG A 104 -21.64 1.24 -3.99
CA ARG A 104 -21.21 -0.16 -3.92
C ARG A 104 -21.27 -0.88 -5.26
N ALA A 105 -22.30 -0.62 -6.07
CA ALA A 105 -22.47 -1.28 -7.36
C ALA A 105 -21.39 -0.84 -8.36
N VAL A 106 -21.07 0.46 -8.37
CA VAL A 106 -20.03 1.03 -9.24
C VAL A 106 -18.62 0.55 -8.85
N ILE A 107 -18.34 0.40 -7.56
CA ILE A 107 -17.08 -0.18 -7.07
C ILE A 107 -16.96 -1.64 -7.49
N ARG A 108 -18.01 -2.44 -7.29
CA ARG A 108 -18.07 -3.84 -7.73
C ARG A 108 -17.80 -3.98 -9.23
N GLU A 109 -18.44 -3.17 -10.07
CA GLU A 109 -18.22 -3.23 -11.52
C GLU A 109 -16.76 -2.94 -11.91
N ARG A 110 -16.12 -1.97 -11.22
CA ARG A 110 -14.71 -1.65 -11.43
C ARG A 110 -13.79 -2.80 -11.03
N ASP A 111 -14.08 -3.46 -9.91
CA ASP A 111 -13.22 -4.47 -9.30
C ASP A 111 -13.49 -5.90 -9.80
N ALA A 112 -14.70 -6.19 -10.31
CA ALA A 112 -15.12 -7.52 -10.78
C ALA A 112 -14.15 -8.21 -11.76
N PRO A 113 -13.53 -7.53 -12.74
CA PRO A 113 -12.55 -8.17 -13.63
C PRO A 113 -11.30 -8.70 -12.92
N TRP A 114 -11.04 -8.27 -11.68
CA TRP A 114 -9.84 -8.61 -10.92
C TRP A 114 -10.05 -9.68 -9.86
N GLU A 115 -11.30 -10.07 -9.58
CA GLU A 115 -11.68 -11.11 -8.59
C GLU A 115 -10.95 -10.90 -7.23
N ASP A 116 -10.88 -9.64 -6.82
CA ASP A 116 -10.15 -9.22 -5.62
C ASP A 116 -10.97 -9.47 -4.34
N TYR A 117 -10.43 -9.09 -3.18
CA TYR A 117 -11.06 -9.36 -1.88
C TYR A 117 -12.52 -8.88 -1.76
N GLY A 118 -12.92 -7.82 -2.48
CA GLY A 118 -14.31 -7.33 -2.45
C GLY A 118 -15.29 -8.18 -3.27
N GLU A 119 -14.76 -8.99 -4.19
CA GLU A 119 -15.51 -9.82 -5.14
C GLU A 119 -15.30 -11.33 -4.91
N ARG A 120 -14.44 -11.70 -3.96
CA ARG A 120 -14.33 -13.08 -3.45
C ARG A 120 -15.55 -13.40 -2.56
N PRO A 121 -16.11 -14.63 -2.66
CA PRO A 121 -17.29 -15.04 -1.89
C PRO A 121 -17.06 -15.05 -0.37
#